data_AF-A0A4Y2C7K9-F1
#
_entry.id   AF-A0A4Y2C7K9-F1
#
_cell.length_a   1.000
_cell.length_b   1.000
_cell.length_c   1.000
_cell.angle_alpha   90.00
_cell.angle_beta   90.00
_cell.angle_gamma   90.00
#
_symmetry.space_group_name_H-M   'P 1'
#
loop_
_entity.id
_entity.type
_entity.pdbx_description
1 polymer ?
#
loop_
_entity_poly.entity_id
_entity_poly.type
_entity_poly.pdbx_seq_one_letter_code
_entity_poly.pdbx_strand_id
1 'polypeptide(L)'
;MANEHLTDIIIVQEPYVKKNRIEGLPSFWKSWLSKNQKPGIIALPSCNNPIFIFSGNNMVAIKIQVNSDPLSTILSYSSPYSEIEHNLNETNNFIASLHGEDFLIGADLNAHRQSWGYNDDDTRGGKVANFILSIKFQLINTPGAPPTFVQLNSKGLPDLIIVSIPDLANNSEW
;
A
#
# COMPACT_ATOMS: atom_id res chain seq x y z
N MET A 1 -2.80 -9.09 -18.62
CA MET A 1 -2.36 -8.16 -17.55
C MET A 1 -1.53 -8.85 -16.47
N ALA A 2 -2.07 -9.63 -15.51
CA ALA A 2 -1.21 -10.20 -14.45
C ALA A 2 -0.21 -11.29 -14.93
N ASN A 3 -0.51 -12.00 -16.02
CA ASN A 3 0.38 -13.03 -16.59
C ASN A 3 1.44 -12.49 -17.56
N GLU A 4 1.44 -11.18 -17.86
CA GLU A 4 2.40 -10.55 -18.79
C GLU A 4 3.65 -10.03 -18.07
N HIS A 5 3.58 -9.92 -16.73
CA HIS A 5 4.69 -9.57 -15.87
C HIS A 5 4.96 -10.74 -14.90
N LEU A 6 6.20 -10.87 -14.42
CA LEU A 6 6.56 -11.81 -13.35
C LEU A 6 6.01 -11.29 -12.01
N THR A 7 4.68 -11.29 -11.87
CA THR A 7 3.97 -10.73 -10.72
C THR A 7 3.72 -11.79 -9.67
N ASP A 8 4.20 -11.55 -8.45
CA ASP A 8 3.94 -12.42 -7.29
C ASP A 8 2.74 -11.94 -6.46
N ILE A 9 2.59 -10.63 -6.34
CA ILE A 9 1.62 -10.01 -5.43
C ILE A 9 0.94 -8.86 -6.15
N ILE A 10 -0.36 -8.74 -5.94
CA ILE A 10 -1.16 -7.59 -6.34
C ILE A 10 -1.74 -6.97 -5.07
N ILE A 11 -1.47 -5.69 -4.87
CA ILE A 11 -2.11 -4.87 -3.84
C ILE A 11 -3.31 -4.15 -4.47
N VAL A 12 -4.47 -4.19 -3.82
CA VAL A 12 -5.72 -3.64 -4.37
C VAL A 12 -6.47 -2.78 -3.36
N GLN A 13 -6.91 -1.60 -3.80
CA GLN A 13 -7.82 -0.73 -3.05
C GLN A 13 -9.23 -0.80 -3.64
N GLU A 14 -10.21 -0.84 -2.75
CA GLU A 14 -11.64 -0.92 -3.03
C GLU A 14 -12.05 -2.07 -3.99
N PRO A 15 -11.59 -3.32 -3.80
CA PRO A 15 -11.97 -4.42 -4.68
C PRO A 15 -13.47 -4.72 -4.58
N TYR A 16 -14.01 -5.36 -5.61
CA TYR A 16 -15.38 -5.90 -5.54
C TYR A 16 -15.40 -7.12 -4.61
N VAL A 17 -16.08 -6.99 -3.48
CA VAL A 17 -16.13 -8.00 -2.42
C VAL A 17 -17.55 -8.55 -2.23
N LYS A 18 -17.66 -9.87 -2.12
CA LYS A 18 -18.90 -10.59 -1.80
C LYS A 18 -18.61 -11.71 -0.83
N LYS A 19 -19.43 -11.84 0.21
CA LYS A 19 -19.23 -12.84 1.29
C LYS A 19 -17.80 -12.81 1.86
N ASN A 20 -17.25 -11.60 2.09
CA ASN A 20 -15.91 -11.36 2.63
C ASN A 20 -14.76 -11.94 1.77
N ARG A 21 -14.96 -12.06 0.46
CA ARG A 21 -13.92 -12.48 -0.50
C ARG A 21 -13.89 -11.55 -1.70
N ILE A 22 -12.70 -11.30 -2.22
CA ILE A 22 -12.53 -10.62 -3.50
C ILE A 22 -13.10 -11.54 -4.59
N GLU A 23 -14.06 -11.03 -5.36
CA GLU A 23 -14.73 -11.79 -6.40
C GLU A 23 -13.89 -11.85 -7.68
N GLY A 24 -14.11 -12.90 -8.47
CA GLY A 24 -13.44 -13.08 -9.77
C GLY A 24 -12.03 -13.65 -9.71
N LEU A 25 -11.51 -13.98 -8.51
CA LEU A 25 -10.19 -14.60 -8.37
C LEU A 25 -10.24 -16.12 -8.63
N PRO A 26 -9.23 -16.70 -9.31
CA PRO A 26 -9.06 -18.14 -9.39
C PRO A 26 -8.92 -18.76 -7.98
N SER A 27 -9.45 -19.97 -7.79
CA SER A 27 -9.48 -20.63 -6.48
C SER A 27 -8.10 -20.96 -5.89
N PHE A 28 -7.07 -21.00 -6.71
CA PHE A 28 -5.69 -21.29 -6.33
C PHE A 28 -4.89 -20.02 -5.97
N TRP A 29 -5.50 -18.83 -6.10
CA TRP A 29 -4.92 -17.57 -5.61
C TRP A 29 -5.31 -17.37 -4.15
N LYS A 30 -4.43 -16.75 -3.38
CA LYS A 30 -4.74 -16.37 -1.99
C LYS A 30 -5.08 -14.89 -1.94
N SER A 31 -6.00 -14.52 -1.07
CA SER A 31 -6.34 -13.11 -0.86
C SER A 31 -6.66 -12.84 0.59
N TRP A 32 -6.26 -11.67 1.08
CA TRP A 32 -6.58 -11.17 2.42
C TRP A 32 -7.15 -9.76 2.31
N LEU A 33 -8.09 -9.44 3.20
CA LEU A 33 -8.76 -8.15 3.26
C LEU A 33 -8.60 -7.55 4.65
N SER A 34 -8.61 -6.23 4.73
CA SER A 34 -8.89 -5.52 5.98
C SER A 34 -10.31 -5.81 6.48
N LYS A 35 -10.60 -5.40 7.71
CA LYS A 35 -11.95 -5.51 8.29
C LYS A 35 -12.98 -4.69 7.53
N ASN A 36 -12.61 -3.50 7.02
CA ASN A 36 -13.51 -2.69 6.21
C ASN A 36 -13.58 -3.14 4.73
N GLN A 37 -12.80 -4.14 4.33
CA GLN A 37 -12.77 -4.73 2.99
C GLN A 37 -12.32 -3.77 1.88
N LYS A 38 -11.67 -2.65 2.24
CA LYS A 38 -11.18 -1.65 1.29
C LYS A 38 -9.79 -1.99 0.77
N PRO A 39 -8.73 -2.15 1.57
CA PRO A 39 -7.48 -2.69 1.08
C PRO A 39 -7.50 -4.23 1.12
N GLY A 40 -7.01 -4.84 0.05
CA GLY A 40 -6.79 -6.27 -0.08
C GLY A 40 -5.43 -6.61 -0.68
N ILE A 41 -4.86 -7.72 -0.27
CA ILE A 41 -3.64 -8.28 -0.87
C ILE A 41 -4.00 -9.59 -1.55
N ILE A 42 -3.58 -9.75 -2.79
CA ILE A 42 -3.74 -10.97 -3.59
C ILE A 42 -2.35 -11.54 -3.86
N ALA A 43 -2.12 -12.78 -3.45
CA ALA A 43 -0.90 -13.51 -3.77
C ALA A 43 -1.17 -14.52 -4.89
N LEU A 44 -0.36 -14.41 -5.94
CA LEU A 44 -0.36 -15.32 -7.07
C LEU A 44 0.40 -16.61 -6.71
N PRO A 45 0.25 -17.69 -7.50
CA PRO A 45 0.90 -18.97 -7.20
C PRO A 45 2.43 -18.94 -7.18
N SER A 46 3.03 -17.94 -7.84
CA SER A 46 4.47 -17.71 -7.84
C SER A 46 4.97 -17.12 -6.51
N CYS A 47 4.10 -16.49 -5.72
CA CYS A 47 4.44 -15.99 -4.39
C CYS A 47 4.70 -17.17 -3.44
N ASN A 48 5.96 -17.35 -3.08
CA ASN A 48 6.38 -18.44 -2.22
C ASN A 48 5.91 -18.21 -0.77
N ASN A 49 5.01 -19.08 -0.30
CA ASN A 49 4.51 -19.17 1.08
C ASN A 49 4.21 -17.81 1.78
N PRO A 50 3.29 -16.98 1.23
CA PRO A 50 2.86 -15.77 1.90
C PRO A 50 2.16 -16.09 3.24
N ILE A 51 2.55 -15.37 4.29
CA ILE A 51 2.04 -15.53 5.65
C ILE A 51 1.15 -14.34 5.99
N PHE A 52 -0.11 -14.58 6.33
CA PHE A 52 -0.96 -13.52 6.85
C PHE A 52 -0.52 -13.10 8.26
N ILE A 53 -0.35 -11.80 8.48
CA ILE A 53 0.15 -11.28 9.77
C ILE A 53 -0.80 -10.26 10.42
N PHE A 54 -1.63 -9.55 9.65
CA PHE A 54 -2.50 -8.53 10.22
C PHE A 54 -3.72 -8.19 9.35
N SER A 55 -4.86 -7.93 10.01
CA SER A 55 -6.03 -7.28 9.41
C SER A 55 -6.55 -6.22 10.37
N GLY A 56 -6.31 -4.97 10.01
CA GLY A 56 -6.79 -3.77 10.69
C GLY A 56 -8.12 -3.30 10.13
N ASN A 57 -8.61 -2.17 10.62
CA ASN A 57 -9.79 -1.52 10.06
C ASN A 57 -9.52 -1.06 8.64
N ASN A 58 -8.41 -0.33 8.44
CA ASN A 58 -8.08 0.32 7.17
C ASN A 58 -6.78 -0.20 6.55
N MET A 59 -6.31 -1.37 7.00
CA MET A 59 -5.10 -1.98 6.49
C MET A 59 -5.12 -3.51 6.56
N VAL A 60 -4.31 -4.15 5.75
CA VAL A 60 -4.03 -5.58 5.77
C VAL A 60 -2.54 -5.78 5.53
N ALA A 61 -1.95 -6.80 6.14
CA ALA A 61 -0.55 -7.10 5.92
C ALA A 61 -0.30 -8.61 5.81
N ILE A 62 0.66 -8.94 4.95
CA ILE A 62 1.27 -10.26 4.83
C ILE A 62 2.77 -10.14 5.00
N LYS A 63 3.42 -11.25 5.34
CA LYS A 63 4.87 -11.42 5.28
C LYS A 63 5.19 -12.33 4.10
N ILE A 64 6.20 -11.93 3.33
CA ILE A 64 6.75 -12.71 2.24
C ILE A 64 8.25 -12.88 2.42
N GLN A 65 8.80 -13.83 1.70
CA GLN A 65 10.24 -14.05 1.66
C GLN A 65 10.81 -13.38 0.42
N VAL A 66 11.74 -12.43 0.60
CA VAL A 66 12.51 -11.84 -0.50
C VAL A 66 13.95 -12.31 -0.33
N ASN A 67 14.42 -13.16 -1.24
CA ASN A 67 15.67 -13.90 -1.06
C ASN A 67 15.68 -14.69 0.27
N SER A 68 16.55 -14.32 1.22
CA SER A 68 16.68 -14.94 2.54
C SER A 68 16.11 -14.10 3.67
N ASP A 69 15.54 -12.93 3.37
CA ASP A 69 15.02 -12.01 4.37
C ASP A 69 13.49 -11.87 4.31
N PRO A 70 12.81 -11.78 5.47
CA PRO A 70 11.38 -11.51 5.51
C PRO A 70 11.10 -10.06 5.15
N LEU A 71 10.06 -9.83 4.34
CA LEU A 71 9.52 -8.51 4.04
C LEU A 71 8.04 -8.46 4.40
N SER A 72 7.64 -7.51 5.22
CA SER A 72 6.21 -7.27 5.50
C SER A 72 5.61 -6.40 4.40
N THR A 73 4.66 -6.92 3.64
CA THR A 73 3.87 -6.16 2.67
C THR A 73 2.59 -5.69 3.33
N ILE A 74 2.44 -4.37 3.43
CA ILE A 74 1.34 -3.68 4.08
C ILE A 74 0.54 -2.96 3.01
N LEU A 75 -0.78 -3.09 3.05
CA LEU A 75 -1.66 -2.29 2.23
C LEU A 75 -2.60 -1.49 3.11
N SER A 76 -2.61 -0.18 2.88
CA SER A 76 -3.43 0.78 3.61
C SER A 76 -4.37 1.53 2.67
N TYR A 77 -5.54 1.90 3.16
CA TYR A 77 -6.45 2.78 2.43
C TYR A 77 -7.06 3.77 3.40
N SER A 78 -7.04 5.04 3.06
CA SER A 78 -7.73 6.07 3.84
C SER A 78 -8.65 6.87 2.93
N SER A 79 -9.95 6.73 3.19
CA SER A 79 -11.01 7.45 2.48
C SER A 79 -10.76 8.96 2.56
N PRO A 80 -11.01 9.71 1.47
CA PRO A 80 -10.84 11.17 1.46
C PRO A 80 -11.74 11.89 2.48
N TYR A 81 -12.82 11.23 2.92
CA TYR A 81 -13.79 11.77 3.87
C TYR A 81 -13.52 11.38 5.33
N SER A 82 -12.48 10.57 5.58
CA SER A 82 -12.11 10.10 6.92
C SER A 82 -10.92 10.87 7.47
N GLU A 83 -10.83 11.01 8.79
CA GLU A 83 -9.63 11.56 9.44
C GLU A 83 -8.43 10.62 9.21
N ILE A 84 -7.38 11.13 8.56
CA ILE A 84 -6.22 10.32 8.16
C ILE A 84 -5.45 9.79 9.37
N GLU A 85 -5.47 10.52 10.49
CA GLU A 85 -4.75 10.16 11.70
C GLU A 85 -5.12 8.79 12.24
N HIS A 86 -6.38 8.37 12.13
CA HIS A 86 -6.77 7.02 12.53
C HIS A 86 -6.05 5.95 11.71
N ASN A 87 -5.93 6.17 10.40
CA ASN A 87 -5.20 5.27 9.50
C ASN A 87 -3.69 5.29 9.78
N LEU A 88 -3.10 6.48 9.94
CA LEU A 88 -1.66 6.63 10.20
C LEU A 88 -1.27 6.06 11.57
N ASN A 89 -2.10 6.25 12.60
CA ASN A 89 -1.87 5.69 13.93
C ASN A 89 -1.98 4.16 13.93
N GLU A 90 -2.97 3.59 13.25
CA GLU A 90 -3.08 2.13 13.07
C GLU A 90 -1.84 1.57 12.37
N THR A 91 -1.41 2.23 11.28
CA THR A 91 -0.22 1.86 10.52
C THR A 91 1.05 1.94 11.37
N ASN A 92 1.24 3.05 12.11
CA ASN A 92 2.40 3.24 12.98
C ASN A 92 2.48 2.21 14.11
N ASN A 93 1.35 1.89 14.74
CA ASN A 93 1.29 0.87 15.79
C ASN A 93 1.65 -0.52 15.24
N PHE A 94 1.18 -0.84 14.03
CA PHE A 94 1.54 -2.09 13.39
C PHE A 94 3.04 -2.16 13.06
N ILE A 95 3.60 -1.09 12.50
CA ILE A 95 5.04 -1.01 12.19
C ILE A 95 5.89 -1.15 13.46
N ALA A 96 5.50 -0.50 14.56
CA ALA A 96 6.19 -0.66 15.84
C ALA A 96 6.22 -2.13 16.32
N SER A 97 5.17 -2.91 16.01
CA SER A 97 5.10 -4.34 16.31
C SER A 97 5.97 -5.23 15.41
N LEU A 98 6.51 -4.68 14.31
CA LEU A 98 7.46 -5.40 13.45
C LEU A 98 8.88 -5.42 14.02
N HIS A 99 9.15 -4.73 15.14
CA HIS A 99 10.44 -4.77 15.84
C HIS A 99 11.66 -4.44 14.95
N GLY A 100 11.47 -3.57 13.96
CA GLY A 100 12.53 -3.17 13.03
C GLY A 100 12.71 -4.07 11.81
N GLU A 101 11.86 -5.09 11.62
CA GLU A 101 11.79 -5.82 10.35
C GLU A 101 11.40 -4.88 9.20
N ASP A 102 11.91 -5.21 8.02
CA ASP A 102 11.64 -4.44 6.82
C ASP A 102 10.21 -4.61 6.32
N PHE A 103 9.72 -3.55 5.69
CA PHE A 103 8.38 -3.53 5.14
C PHE A 103 8.28 -2.65 3.88
N LEU A 104 7.23 -2.93 3.11
CA LEU A 104 6.73 -2.12 2.01
C LEU A 104 5.28 -1.79 2.31
N ILE A 105 4.90 -0.52 2.17
CA ILE A 105 3.53 -0.04 2.27
C ILE A 105 3.09 0.42 0.90
N GLY A 106 2.06 -0.23 0.36
CA GLY A 106 1.22 0.41 -0.66
C GLY A 106 0.05 1.10 0.02
N ALA A 107 -0.29 2.30 -0.41
CA ALA A 107 -1.40 3.01 0.17
C ALA A 107 -2.10 3.95 -0.79
N ASP A 108 -3.43 3.94 -0.79
CA ASP A 108 -4.20 5.09 -1.26
C ASP A 108 -4.53 5.94 -0.02
N LEU A 109 -3.86 7.09 0.10
CA LEU A 109 -4.03 7.98 1.24
C LEU A 109 -4.91 9.18 0.91
N ASN A 110 -5.32 9.36 -0.35
CA ASN A 110 -6.09 10.53 -0.80
C ASN A 110 -5.46 11.86 -0.32
N ALA A 111 -4.12 12.00 -0.41
CA ALA A 111 -3.38 13.10 0.19
C ALA A 111 -2.59 13.87 -0.89
N HIS A 112 -2.64 15.21 -0.86
CA HIS A 112 -2.04 16.05 -1.89
C HIS A 112 -0.71 16.63 -1.42
N ARG A 113 0.34 16.40 -2.19
CA ARG A 113 1.67 16.98 -1.95
C ARG A 113 2.43 17.13 -3.25
N GLN A 114 3.11 18.26 -3.39
CA GLN A 114 3.98 18.52 -4.52
C GLN A 114 5.13 17.52 -4.64
N SER A 115 5.64 17.01 -3.51
CA SER A 115 6.74 16.03 -3.49
C SER A 115 6.39 14.67 -4.09
N TRP A 116 5.11 14.37 -4.34
CA TRP A 116 4.68 13.19 -5.09
C TRP A 116 3.79 13.51 -6.28
N GLY A 117 3.89 14.75 -6.78
CA GLY A 117 3.40 15.14 -8.10
C GLY A 117 2.06 15.87 -8.16
N TYR A 118 1.47 16.28 -7.03
CA TYR A 118 0.37 17.25 -7.05
C TYR A 118 0.87 18.67 -7.37
N ASN A 119 -0.04 19.54 -7.80
CA ASN A 119 0.28 20.97 -8.02
C ASN A 119 0.15 21.78 -6.72
N ASP A 120 -0.50 21.22 -5.71
CA ASP A 120 -0.79 21.81 -4.43
C ASP A 120 -0.40 20.89 -3.27
N ASP A 121 -0.37 21.48 -2.08
CA ASP A 121 -0.21 20.80 -0.80
C ASP A 121 -1.50 20.98 0.00
N ASP A 122 -2.06 19.89 0.52
CA ASP A 122 -3.18 19.96 1.46
C ASP A 122 -2.76 19.58 2.89
N THR A 123 -3.65 19.86 3.85
CA THR A 123 -3.38 19.53 5.27
C THR A 123 -3.15 18.03 5.47
N ARG A 124 -3.82 17.21 4.67
CA ARG A 124 -3.73 15.76 4.73
C ARG A 124 -2.37 15.25 4.24
N GLY A 125 -1.86 15.79 3.14
CA GLY A 125 -0.51 15.56 2.62
C GLY A 125 0.56 16.02 3.58
N GLY A 126 0.36 17.13 4.29
CA GLY A 126 1.23 17.53 5.39
C GLY A 126 1.35 16.47 6.50
N LYS A 127 0.23 15.85 6.89
CA LYS A 127 0.23 14.75 7.89
C LYS A 127 0.93 13.50 7.37
N VAL A 128 0.70 13.12 6.11
CA VAL A 128 1.40 11.99 5.46
C VAL A 128 2.91 12.24 5.37
N ALA A 129 3.31 13.44 4.97
CA ALA A 129 4.73 13.81 4.90
C ALA A 129 5.40 13.73 6.27
N ASN A 130 4.74 14.25 7.33
CA ASN A 130 5.24 14.13 8.70
C ASN A 130 5.33 12.67 9.16
N PHE A 131 4.34 11.84 8.81
CA PHE A 131 4.37 10.41 9.07
C PHE A 131 5.60 9.76 8.42
N ILE A 132 5.80 9.91 7.10
CA ILE A 132 6.95 9.35 6.37
C ILE A 132 8.28 9.79 6.99
N LEU A 133 8.41 11.08 7.34
CA LEU A 133 9.61 11.63 7.98
C LEU A 133 9.87 11.04 9.37
N SER A 134 8.84 10.83 10.18
CA SER A 134 8.96 10.37 11.58
C SER A 134 9.60 8.99 11.74
N ILE A 135 9.54 8.20 10.68
CA ILE A 135 9.93 6.79 10.64
C ILE A 135 11.08 6.55 9.64
N LYS A 136 11.62 7.62 9.03
CA LYS A 136 12.76 7.61 8.08
C LYS A 136 12.54 6.73 6.85
N PHE A 137 11.30 6.65 6.36
CA PHE A 137 11.01 5.86 5.16
C PHE A 137 11.28 6.62 3.89
N GLN A 138 11.38 5.88 2.79
CA GLN A 138 11.58 6.42 1.46
C GLN A 138 10.31 6.26 0.65
N LEU A 139 9.97 7.32 -0.08
CA LEU A 139 8.88 7.31 -1.04
C LEU A 139 9.42 6.91 -2.40
N ILE A 140 8.77 5.96 -3.07
CA ILE A 140 9.16 5.49 -4.41
C ILE A 140 8.53 6.35 -5.52
N ASN A 141 7.38 6.98 -5.23
CA ASN A 141 6.70 7.86 -6.18
C ASN A 141 7.65 8.94 -6.71
N THR A 142 7.71 9.07 -8.04
CA THR A 142 8.54 10.07 -8.70
C THR A 142 7.72 11.32 -9.07
N PRO A 143 8.16 12.54 -8.70
CA PRO A 143 7.54 13.77 -9.18
C PRO A 143 7.53 13.81 -10.72
N GLY A 144 6.36 14.07 -11.31
CA GLY A 144 6.18 14.12 -12.77
C GLY A 144 5.75 12.79 -13.40
N ALA A 145 5.57 11.73 -12.61
CA ALA A 145 4.94 10.50 -13.08
C ALA A 145 3.49 10.75 -13.56
N PRO A 146 2.96 9.89 -14.46
CA PRO A 146 1.56 9.95 -14.85
C PRO A 146 0.62 9.82 -13.65
N PRO A 147 -0.56 10.46 -13.67
CA PRO A 147 -1.53 10.35 -12.59
C PRO A 147 -2.03 8.92 -12.41
N THR A 148 -2.10 8.44 -11.17
CA THR A 148 -2.67 7.11 -10.84
C THR A 148 -4.20 7.13 -10.77
N PHE A 149 -4.79 8.31 -10.61
CA PHE A 149 -6.22 8.53 -10.66
C PHE A 149 -6.59 9.44 -11.82
N VAL A 150 -7.49 8.98 -12.69
CA VAL A 150 -8.03 9.77 -13.82
C VAL A 150 -9.54 9.58 -13.91
N GLN A 151 -10.27 10.69 -13.82
CA GLN A 151 -11.67 10.79 -14.21
C GLN A 151 -11.83 11.86 -15.31
N LEU A 152 -13.03 11.96 -15.88
CA LEU A 152 -13.37 12.91 -16.95
C LEU A 152 -12.82 14.33 -16.71
N ASN A 153 -12.89 14.83 -15.48
CA ASN A 153 -12.52 16.21 -15.14
C ASN A 153 -11.47 16.33 -14.02
N SER A 154 -10.88 15.23 -13.55
CA SER A 154 -9.93 15.26 -12.44
C SER A 154 -8.81 14.25 -12.62
N LYS A 155 -7.59 14.64 -12.26
CA LYS A 155 -6.41 13.79 -12.23
C LYS A 155 -5.75 13.91 -10.86
N GLY A 156 -5.24 12.80 -10.33
CA GLY A 156 -4.60 12.76 -9.01
C GLY A 156 -3.55 11.66 -8.92
N LEU A 157 -2.77 11.73 -7.84
CA LEU A 157 -1.71 10.79 -7.46
C LEU A 157 -1.90 10.33 -6.01
N PRO A 158 -3.09 9.81 -5.62
CA PRO A 158 -3.37 9.50 -4.21
C PRO A 158 -2.66 8.22 -3.73
N ASP A 159 -2.17 7.41 -4.67
CA ASP A 159 -1.50 6.13 -4.45
C ASP A 159 -0.01 6.34 -4.19
N LEU A 160 0.48 5.86 -3.05
CA LEU A 160 1.85 5.97 -2.60
C LEU A 160 2.46 4.58 -2.35
N ILE A 161 3.74 4.44 -2.65
CA ILE A 161 4.57 3.33 -2.22
C ILE A 161 5.67 3.85 -1.30
N ILE A 162 5.70 3.33 -0.07
CA ILE A 162 6.61 3.74 1.00
C ILE A 162 7.39 2.51 1.47
N VAL A 163 8.72 2.60 1.61
CA VAL A 163 9.58 1.47 1.98
C VAL A 163 10.52 1.80 3.13
N SER A 164 10.85 0.78 3.94
CA SER A 164 11.90 0.88 4.98
C SER A 164 13.31 0.77 4.42
N ILE A 165 13.49 0.06 3.29
CA ILE A 165 14.80 -0.29 2.74
C ILE A 165 15.21 0.70 1.65
N PRO A 166 16.36 1.39 1.78
CA PRO A 166 16.88 2.23 0.71
C PRO A 166 17.14 1.49 -0.60
N ASP A 167 17.59 0.24 -0.52
CA ASP A 167 17.86 -0.58 -1.72
C ASP A 167 16.60 -0.88 -2.52
N LEU A 168 15.44 -1.07 -1.86
CA LEU A 168 14.17 -1.21 -2.57
C LEU A 168 13.83 0.08 -3.32
N ALA A 169 13.99 1.24 -2.70
CA ALA A 169 13.71 2.52 -3.35
C ALA A 169 14.65 2.78 -4.55
N ASN A 170 15.94 2.46 -4.42
CA ASN A 170 16.94 2.70 -5.46
C ASN A 170 16.82 1.75 -6.67
N ASN A 171 16.21 0.58 -6.49
CA ASN A 171 16.04 -0.43 -7.54
C ASN A 171 14.59 -0.57 -8.02
N SER A 172 13.72 0.37 -7.64
CA SER A 172 12.32 0.39 -8.07
C SER A 172 12.10 1.54 -9.06
N GLU A 173 11.27 1.27 -10.06
CA GLU A 173 10.71 2.30 -10.94
C GLU A 173 9.24 2.49 -10.59
N TRP A 174 8.77 3.73 -10.69
CA TRP A 174 7.38 4.11 -10.54
C TRP A 174 6.75 4.43 -11.90
#